data_AF-A0A536LR58-F1
#
_entry.id   AF-A0A536LR58-F1
#
_cell.length_a   1.000
_cell.length_b   1.000
_cell.length_c   1.000
_cell.angle_alpha   90.00
_cell.angle_beta   90.00
_cell.angle_gamma   90.00
#
_symmetry.space_group_name_H-M   'P 1'
#
loop_
_entity.id
_entity.type
_entity.pdbx_description
1 polymer ?
#
loop_
_entity_poly.entity_id
_entity_poly.type
_entity_poly.pdbx_seq_one_letter_code
_entity_poly.pdbx_strand_id
1 'polypeptide(L)'
;QCTPFALTLKERGTGDKGEVLQQNPAAGSYTFALTAFGLRDADGDGIENALDTCPFDVNVGDPRVPGDGDADLDGLDAACDPNDLVANADEDGDKTLNRGDLCPLVPGRDPTGAQKDTDFDQIGDECDVYGKGPNAGDGDVILSAVGQDIVIQ
;
A
#
# COMPACT_ATOMS: atom_id res chain seq x y z
N GLN A 1 -26.08 -14.01 2.22
CA GLN A 1 -25.99 -14.14 3.69
C GLN A 1 -24.62 -14.75 3.97
N CYS A 2 -23.69 -13.98 4.53
CA CYS A 2 -22.37 -14.50 4.87
C CYS A 2 -22.46 -15.20 6.24
N THR A 3 -21.98 -16.44 6.30
CA THR A 3 -21.81 -17.18 7.55
C THR A 3 -20.69 -16.50 8.36
N PRO A 4 -20.87 -16.22 9.66
CA PRO A 4 -19.77 -15.71 10.48
C PRO A 4 -18.59 -16.68 10.46
N PHE A 5 -17.40 -16.16 10.19
CA PHE A 5 -16.16 -16.92 10.35
C PHE A 5 -15.98 -17.24 11.84
N ALA A 6 -15.89 -18.52 12.18
CA ALA A 6 -15.61 -18.98 13.55
C ALA A 6 -14.28 -19.73 13.55
N LEU A 7 -13.28 -19.17 14.23
CA LEU A 7 -11.96 -19.77 14.41
C LEU A 7 -11.73 -20.05 15.90
N THR A 8 -11.55 -21.33 16.24
CA THR A 8 -11.16 -21.74 17.59
C THR A 8 -9.66 -22.05 17.60
N LEU A 9 -8.85 -21.08 18.04
CA LEU A 9 -7.43 -21.28 18.30
C LEU A 9 -7.22 -21.70 19.76
N LYS A 10 -6.53 -22.82 19.97
CA LYS A 10 -6.10 -23.28 21.30
C LYS A 10 -4.58 -23.43 21.28
N GLU A 11 -3.89 -22.34 21.57
CA GLU A 11 -2.44 -22.36 21.68
C GLU A 11 -2.05 -22.85 23.09
N ARG A 12 -1.26 -23.93 23.15
CA ARG A 12 -0.57 -24.38 24.36
C ARG A 12 0.90 -24.56 23.99
N GLY A 13 1.73 -23.61 24.38
CA GLY A 13 3.18 -23.74 24.31
C GLY A 13 3.73 -24.06 25.69
N THR A 14 4.51 -25.13 25.82
CA THR A 14 5.42 -25.33 26.95
C THR A 14 6.86 -25.29 26.45
N GLY A 15 7.71 -24.52 27.12
CA GLY A 15 9.15 -24.52 26.83
C GLY A 15 9.83 -25.78 27.33
N ASP A 16 11.10 -25.95 26.98
CA ASP A 16 11.87 -27.17 27.23
C ASP A 16 12.02 -27.52 28.73
N LYS A 17 11.77 -26.57 29.64
CA LYS A 17 11.78 -26.80 31.10
C LYS A 17 10.38 -26.80 31.71
N GLY A 18 9.33 -26.87 30.89
CA GLY A 18 7.93 -26.96 31.32
C GLY A 18 7.28 -25.63 31.66
N GLU A 19 7.92 -24.49 31.39
CA GLU A 19 7.26 -23.18 31.49
C GLU A 19 6.13 -23.03 30.47
N VAL A 20 5.01 -22.42 30.88
CA VAL A 20 3.92 -22.09 29.96
C VAL A 20 4.33 -20.85 29.16
N LEU A 21 4.47 -21.00 27.84
CA LEU A 21 4.86 -19.93 26.92
C LEU A 21 3.65 -19.16 26.38
N GLN A 22 2.49 -19.82 26.30
CA GLN A 22 1.22 -19.22 25.89
C GLN A 22 0.06 -19.91 26.63
N GLN A 23 -0.82 -19.10 27.19
CA GLN A 23 -2.05 -19.54 27.85
C GLN A 23 -3.21 -18.67 27.38
N ASN A 24 -4.37 -19.28 27.15
CA ASN A 24 -5.61 -18.52 26.94
C ASN A 24 -5.85 -17.56 28.12
N PRO A 25 -6.47 -16.40 27.88
CA PRO A 25 -6.88 -15.51 28.95
C PRO A 25 -7.77 -16.24 29.98
N ALA A 26 -7.80 -15.73 31.21
CA ALA A 26 -8.68 -16.27 32.24
C ALA A 26 -10.16 -16.15 31.83
N ALA A 27 -11.03 -16.89 32.52
CA ALA A 27 -12.47 -16.73 32.33
C ALA A 27 -12.87 -15.27 32.60
N GLY A 28 -13.65 -14.68 31.69
CA GLY A 28 -13.92 -13.24 31.69
C GLY A 28 -14.54 -12.76 30.38
N SER A 29 -14.93 -11.49 30.35
CA SER A 29 -15.42 -10.83 29.14
C SER A 29 -14.30 -10.01 28.51
N TYR A 30 -14.06 -10.22 27.22
CA TYR A 30 -13.03 -9.55 26.45
C TYR A 30 -13.64 -8.97 25.18
N THR A 31 -13.31 -7.72 24.87
CA THR A 31 -13.61 -7.14 23.56
C THR A 31 -12.43 -7.43 22.63
N PHE A 32 -12.67 -8.18 21.58
CA PHE A 32 -11.72 -8.35 20.48
C PHE A 32 -12.06 -7.32 19.42
N ALA A 33 -11.14 -6.39 19.19
CA ALA A 33 -11.28 -5.37 18.16
C ALA A 33 -10.24 -5.60 17.06
N LEU A 34 -10.70 -5.55 15.82
CA LEU A 34 -9.87 -5.48 14.62
C LEU A 34 -10.06 -4.09 14.02
N THR A 35 -8.96 -3.38 13.83
CA THR A 35 -8.91 -2.12 13.10
C THR A 35 -8.09 -2.32 11.84
N ALA A 36 -8.65 -1.97 10.69
CA ALA A 36 -8.01 -1.99 9.39
C ALA A 36 -7.98 -0.57 8.81
N PHE A 37 -6.87 -0.23 8.17
CA PHE A 37 -6.67 1.00 7.44
C PHE A 37 -6.56 0.65 5.96
N GLY A 38 -7.25 1.39 5.11
CA GLY A 38 -7.01 1.38 3.66
C GLY A 38 -5.64 1.93 3.34
N LEU A 39 -5.17 1.66 2.13
CA LEU A 39 -4.06 2.38 1.54
C LEU A 39 -4.57 3.71 0.97
N ARG A 40 -3.65 4.64 0.76
CA ARG A 40 -3.95 5.95 0.18
C ARG A 40 -4.14 5.83 -1.33
N ASP A 41 -4.99 6.68 -1.85
CA ASP A 41 -5.40 6.77 -3.25
C ASP A 41 -5.60 8.26 -3.53
N ALA A 42 -4.60 8.88 -4.16
CA ALA A 42 -4.47 10.33 -4.26
C ALA A 42 -5.39 10.92 -5.33
N ASP A 43 -5.66 10.19 -6.41
CA ASP A 43 -6.52 10.64 -7.50
C ASP A 43 -7.95 10.07 -7.43
N GLY A 44 -8.17 9.04 -6.60
CA GLY A 44 -9.46 8.44 -6.31
C GLY A 44 -9.94 7.44 -7.36
N ASP A 45 -9.04 6.84 -8.16
CA ASP A 45 -9.40 5.88 -9.19
C ASP A 45 -9.66 4.45 -8.67
N GLY A 46 -9.35 4.21 -7.39
CA GLY A 46 -9.51 2.92 -6.72
C GLY A 46 -8.26 2.04 -6.72
N ILE A 47 -7.12 2.56 -7.19
CA ILE A 47 -5.80 1.96 -7.10
C ILE A 47 -5.01 2.73 -6.04
N GLU A 48 -4.41 2.00 -5.10
CA GLU A 48 -3.59 2.62 -4.07
C GLU A 48 -2.31 3.23 -4.66
N ASN A 49 -1.84 4.38 -4.12
CA ASN A 49 -0.61 5.07 -4.57
C ASN A 49 0.59 4.12 -4.77
N ALA A 50 0.71 3.09 -3.93
CA ALA A 50 1.80 2.11 -3.98
C ALA A 50 1.77 1.18 -5.22
N LEU A 51 0.61 1.06 -5.86
CA LEU A 51 0.37 0.22 -7.03
C LEU A 51 -0.02 1.06 -8.26
N ASP A 52 -0.48 2.28 -8.01
CA ASP A 52 -0.81 3.27 -9.01
C ASP A 52 0.46 3.77 -9.70
N THR A 53 0.54 3.54 -11.01
CA THR A 53 1.66 3.94 -11.85
C THR A 53 1.59 5.42 -12.22
N CYS A 54 0.44 6.07 -12.01
CA CYS A 54 0.20 7.48 -12.26
C CYS A 54 -0.55 8.13 -11.08
N PRO A 55 0.09 8.29 -9.89
CA PRO A 55 -0.58 8.65 -8.63
C PRO A 55 -1.44 9.92 -8.58
N PHE A 56 -1.40 10.75 -9.63
CA PHE A 56 -2.19 11.98 -9.75
C PHE A 56 -3.04 12.04 -11.03
N ASP A 57 -3.01 11.01 -11.86
CA ASP A 57 -3.70 10.92 -13.13
C ASP A 57 -4.38 9.55 -13.28
N VAL A 58 -5.71 9.54 -13.26
CA VAL A 58 -6.55 8.33 -13.32
C VAL A 58 -6.06 7.34 -14.36
N ASN A 59 -5.67 6.14 -13.92
CA ASN A 59 -5.14 5.10 -14.78
C ASN A 59 -6.14 4.70 -15.88
N VAL A 60 -5.60 4.42 -17.07
CA VAL A 60 -6.37 3.88 -18.19
C VAL A 60 -6.61 2.37 -18.01
N GLY A 61 -5.65 1.64 -17.43
CA GLY A 61 -5.70 0.20 -17.20
C GLY A 61 -5.61 -0.21 -15.73
N ASP A 62 -5.81 -1.50 -15.45
CA ASP A 62 -5.55 -2.07 -14.13
C ASP A 62 -4.09 -2.57 -14.03
N PRO A 63 -3.23 -1.97 -13.19
CA PRO A 63 -1.84 -2.39 -13.04
C PRO A 63 -1.67 -3.84 -12.52
N ARG A 64 -2.76 -4.45 -12.03
CA ARG A 64 -2.81 -5.88 -11.65
C ARG A 64 -2.94 -6.81 -12.86
N VAL A 65 -3.32 -6.29 -14.02
CA VAL A 65 -3.41 -6.99 -15.30
C VAL A 65 -2.19 -6.62 -16.15
N PRO A 66 -1.28 -7.57 -16.47
CA PRO A 66 -0.06 -7.23 -17.20
C PRO A 66 -0.34 -6.57 -18.56
N GLY A 67 0.17 -5.34 -18.74
CA GLY A 67 0.05 -4.55 -19.96
C GLY A 67 -1.34 -3.95 -20.23
N ASP A 68 -2.24 -3.94 -19.24
CA ASP A 68 -3.48 -3.17 -19.35
C ASP A 68 -3.16 -1.70 -19.08
N GLY A 69 -3.47 -0.82 -20.03
CA GLY A 69 -3.12 0.61 -19.95
C GLY A 69 -1.65 0.94 -20.18
N ASP A 70 -0.77 -0.05 -20.37
CA ASP A 70 0.68 0.09 -20.58
C ASP A 70 1.06 -0.68 -21.86
N ALA A 71 0.98 -0.02 -23.02
CA ALA A 71 1.03 -0.69 -24.31
C ALA A 71 2.45 -1.06 -24.76
N ASP A 72 3.48 -0.42 -24.21
CA ASP A 72 4.88 -0.72 -24.50
C ASP A 72 5.61 -1.49 -23.39
N LEU A 73 4.93 -1.72 -22.26
CA LEU A 73 5.35 -2.57 -21.14
C LEU A 73 6.56 -2.02 -20.37
N ASP A 74 6.66 -0.70 -20.27
CA ASP A 74 7.76 -0.05 -19.54
C ASP A 74 7.48 0.19 -18.05
N GLY A 75 6.22 0.04 -17.66
CA GLY A 75 5.79 0.14 -16.27
C GLY A 75 5.11 1.46 -15.89
N LEU A 76 4.87 2.37 -16.83
CA LEU A 76 3.93 3.48 -16.68
C LEU A 76 2.61 3.17 -17.37
N ASP A 77 1.52 3.75 -16.86
CA ASP A 77 0.23 3.72 -17.54
C ASP A 77 0.14 4.90 -18.52
N ALA A 78 -0.56 4.69 -19.63
CA ALA A 78 -0.82 5.66 -20.68
C ALA A 78 -1.41 6.99 -20.18
N ALA A 79 -1.99 7.02 -18.98
CA ALA A 79 -2.43 8.24 -18.31
C ALA A 79 -1.29 9.24 -18.08
N CYS A 80 -0.10 8.78 -17.71
CA CYS A 80 1.06 9.63 -17.39
C CYS A 80 2.33 9.30 -18.19
N ASP A 81 2.36 8.19 -18.93
CA ASP A 81 3.45 7.88 -19.85
C ASP A 81 3.56 8.95 -20.96
N PRO A 82 4.73 9.62 -21.10
CA PRO A 82 4.96 10.59 -22.17
C PRO A 82 4.81 10.03 -23.59
N ASN A 83 5.00 8.72 -23.79
CA ASN A 83 4.81 8.01 -25.05
C ASN A 83 4.65 6.48 -24.88
N ASP A 84 3.42 6.06 -24.56
CA ASP A 84 2.91 4.67 -24.39
C ASP A 84 3.10 3.71 -25.60
N LEU A 85 3.85 4.10 -26.63
CA LEU A 85 4.16 3.25 -27.78
C LEU A 85 5.67 3.00 -27.94
N VAL A 86 6.51 3.54 -27.04
CA VAL A 86 7.97 3.47 -27.13
C VAL A 86 8.55 3.25 -25.74
N ALA A 87 8.79 1.97 -25.43
CA ALA A 87 9.24 1.54 -24.11
C ALA A 87 10.46 2.32 -23.59
N ASN A 88 10.31 2.90 -22.40
CA ASN A 88 11.38 3.48 -21.61
C ASN A 88 11.20 3.19 -20.11
N ALA A 89 11.78 2.08 -19.64
CA ALA A 89 11.57 1.59 -18.27
C ALA A 89 12.19 2.45 -17.15
N ASP A 90 12.79 3.59 -17.46
CA ASP A 90 13.42 4.57 -16.57
C ASP A 90 13.25 5.96 -17.21
N GLU A 91 12.04 6.51 -17.09
CA GLU A 91 11.60 7.69 -17.85
C GLU A 91 12.38 8.96 -17.44
N ASP A 92 12.79 9.05 -16.18
CA ASP A 92 13.54 10.19 -15.66
C ASP A 92 15.08 10.01 -15.68
N GLY A 93 15.57 8.79 -15.90
CA GLY A 93 16.98 8.46 -16.04
C GLY A 93 17.75 8.44 -14.71
N ASP A 94 17.08 8.30 -13.58
CA ASP A 94 17.70 8.30 -12.25
C ASP A 94 18.28 6.93 -11.83
N LYS A 95 18.04 5.88 -12.64
CA LYS A 95 18.42 4.46 -12.48
C LYS A 95 17.49 3.66 -11.57
N THR A 96 16.38 4.23 -11.16
CA THR A 96 15.25 3.51 -10.61
C THR A 96 14.30 3.20 -11.77
N LEU A 97 13.77 1.97 -11.83
CA LEU A 97 12.83 1.64 -12.92
C LEU A 97 11.45 2.19 -12.56
N ASN A 98 10.67 2.61 -13.55
CA ASN A 98 9.35 3.26 -13.39
C ASN A 98 8.49 2.60 -12.29
N ARG A 99 8.31 1.27 -12.35
CA ARG A 99 7.48 0.51 -11.38
C ARG A 99 7.98 0.50 -9.93
N GLY A 100 9.25 0.84 -9.70
CA GLY A 100 9.87 0.90 -8.38
C GLY A 100 10.29 2.32 -7.97
N ASP A 101 9.97 3.30 -8.80
CA ASP A 101 10.27 4.70 -8.60
C ASP A 101 9.05 5.40 -7.99
N LEU A 102 9.24 6.09 -6.87
CA LEU A 102 8.20 6.90 -6.24
C LEU A 102 7.97 8.21 -7.00
N CYS A 103 8.88 8.58 -7.90
CA CYS A 103 8.77 9.71 -8.80
C CYS A 103 9.22 9.40 -10.24
N PRO A 104 8.55 8.50 -10.97
CA PRO A 104 9.02 7.99 -12.27
C PRO A 104 9.30 9.03 -13.35
N LEU A 105 8.73 10.23 -13.21
CA LEU A 105 8.86 11.34 -14.17
C LEU A 105 9.75 12.48 -13.67
N VAL A 106 10.27 12.39 -12.43
CA VAL A 106 11.04 13.44 -11.78
C VAL A 106 12.24 12.83 -11.06
N PRO A 107 13.46 13.01 -11.60
CA PRO A 107 14.63 12.31 -11.10
C PRO A 107 14.93 12.69 -9.66
N GLY A 108 15.20 11.65 -8.85
CA GLY A 108 15.58 11.80 -7.46
C GLY A 108 16.77 12.76 -7.29
N ARG A 109 16.72 13.61 -6.27
CA ARG A 109 17.83 14.53 -5.97
C ARG A 109 18.87 13.89 -5.05
N ASP A 110 18.53 12.77 -4.44
CA ASP A 110 19.43 12.01 -3.59
C ASP A 110 20.32 11.08 -4.42
N PRO A 111 21.64 11.33 -4.48
CA PRO A 111 22.58 10.50 -5.24
C PRO A 111 22.70 9.05 -4.70
N THR A 112 22.08 8.73 -3.57
CA THR A 112 22.02 7.38 -3.02
C THR A 112 20.86 6.54 -3.60
N GLY A 113 19.92 7.15 -4.33
CA GLY A 113 18.70 6.49 -4.81
C GLY A 113 17.72 6.16 -3.68
N ALA A 114 17.70 6.98 -2.62
CA ALA A 114 16.95 6.69 -1.41
C ALA A 114 15.43 6.82 -1.55
N GLN A 115 14.91 7.28 -2.70
CA GLN A 115 13.46 7.34 -3.00
C GLN A 115 12.69 7.92 -1.80
N LYS A 116 12.97 9.20 -1.51
CA LYS A 116 12.55 9.84 -0.26
C LYS A 116 11.04 10.08 -0.26
N ASP A 117 10.37 9.62 0.79
CA ASP A 117 8.94 9.83 1.03
C ASP A 117 8.79 10.18 2.52
N THR A 118 8.58 11.47 2.81
CA THR A 118 8.62 12.02 4.17
C THR A 118 7.34 11.77 4.95
N ASP A 119 6.18 11.72 4.29
CA ASP A 119 4.89 11.56 4.94
C ASP A 119 4.27 10.17 4.79
N PHE A 120 4.97 9.29 4.07
CA PHE A 120 4.66 7.90 3.89
C PHE A 120 3.33 7.71 3.16
N ASP A 121 3.12 8.44 2.07
CA ASP A 121 1.99 8.24 1.17
C ASP A 121 2.30 7.48 -0.12
N GLN A 122 3.55 7.04 -0.28
CA GLN A 122 4.04 6.27 -1.42
C GLN A 122 4.16 7.10 -2.70
N ILE A 123 4.25 8.42 -2.56
CA ILE A 123 4.64 9.38 -3.59
C ILE A 123 5.94 10.04 -3.12
N GLY A 124 6.93 10.17 -4.00
CA GLY A 124 8.23 10.69 -3.58
C GLY A 124 8.21 12.21 -3.37
N ASP A 125 9.02 12.69 -2.42
CA ASP A 125 9.14 14.11 -2.07
C ASP A 125 9.42 15.02 -3.29
N GLU A 126 10.12 14.51 -4.30
CA GLU A 126 10.48 15.22 -5.53
C GLU A 126 9.28 15.53 -6.44
N CYS A 127 8.27 14.65 -6.45
CA CYS A 127 7.10 14.71 -7.32
C CYS A 127 5.77 14.89 -6.56
N ASP A 128 5.80 14.83 -5.22
CA ASP A 128 4.72 15.26 -4.35
C ASP A 128 4.63 16.80 -4.33
N VAL A 129 4.18 17.34 -5.45
CA VAL A 129 3.93 18.78 -5.68
C VAL A 129 2.48 19.04 -6.10
N TYR A 130 1.78 17.99 -6.48
CA TYR A 130 0.35 17.97 -6.76
C TYR A 130 -0.31 17.35 -5.51
N GLY A 131 -1.42 17.91 -5.03
CA GLY A 131 -1.99 17.47 -3.74
C GLY A 131 -1.57 18.33 -2.54
N LYS A 132 -1.18 17.68 -1.43
CA LYS A 132 -0.89 18.32 -0.13
C LYS A 132 0.60 18.57 0.08
N GLY A 133 1.45 18.03 -0.79
CA GLY A 133 2.89 18.25 -0.77
C GLY A 133 3.59 17.35 0.25
N PRO A 134 4.94 17.38 0.28
CA PRO A 134 5.82 16.29 0.75
C PRO A 134 5.87 16.11 2.27
N ASN A 135 4.90 16.63 3.02
CA ASN A 135 4.86 16.52 4.47
C ASN A 135 3.45 16.20 4.99
N ALA A 136 2.50 15.92 4.09
CA ALA A 136 1.12 15.63 4.43
C ALA A 136 0.50 14.70 3.40
N GLY A 137 0.52 13.39 3.68
CA GLY A 137 0.17 12.41 2.65
C GLY A 137 -1.16 12.64 1.92
N ASP A 138 -1.10 12.40 0.62
CA ASP A 138 -2.19 12.50 -0.31
C ASP A 138 -3.11 11.28 -0.28
N GLY A 139 -4.33 11.46 -0.80
CA GLY A 139 -5.42 10.49 -0.64
C GLY A 139 -5.99 10.38 0.77
N ASP A 140 -7.24 9.92 0.88
CA ASP A 140 -7.90 9.67 2.16
C ASP A 140 -7.75 8.19 2.57
N VAL A 141 -7.42 7.95 3.84
CA VAL A 141 -7.34 6.58 4.38
C VAL A 141 -8.69 6.14 4.93
N ILE A 142 -9.25 5.06 4.37
CA ILE A 142 -10.48 4.47 4.89
C ILE A 142 -10.18 3.68 6.18
N LEU A 143 -10.80 4.07 7.29
CA LEU A 143 -10.72 3.34 8.55
C LEU A 143 -11.93 2.41 8.72
N SER A 144 -11.69 1.13 8.96
CA SER A 144 -12.71 0.16 9.34
C SER A 144 -12.37 -0.50 10.67
N ALA A 145 -13.28 -0.46 11.63
CA ALA A 145 -13.09 -1.09 12.93
C ALA A 145 -14.27 -2.00 13.28
N VAL A 146 -13.98 -3.25 13.66
CA VAL A 146 -14.97 -4.24 14.08
C VAL A 146 -14.59 -4.75 15.46
N GLY A 147 -15.51 -4.63 16.41
CA GLY A 147 -15.35 -5.13 17.78
C GLY A 147 -16.39 -6.21 18.09
N GLN A 148 -15.98 -7.25 18.79
CA GLN A 148 -16.88 -8.27 19.32
C GLN A 148 -16.52 -8.62 20.76
N ASP A 149 -17.53 -8.61 21.62
CA ASP A 149 -17.41 -9.10 22.99
C ASP A 149 -17.49 -10.62 23.02
N ILE A 150 -16.49 -11.25 23.63
CA ILE A 150 -16.38 -12.70 23.80
C ILE A 150 -16.27 -13.00 25.28
N VAL A 151 -17.10 -13.95 25.73
CA VAL A 151 -17.04 -14.50 27.09
C VAL A 151 -16.25 -15.80 27.06
N ILE A 152 -15.13 -15.83 27.77
CA ILE A 152 -14.36 -17.05 28.03
C ILE A 152 -14.89 -17.66 29.33
N GLN A 153 -15.30 -18.93 29.27
CA GLN A 153 -15.80 -19.71 30.41
C GLN A 153 -14.72 -20.66 30.95
#